data_AF-A0A933G1L6-F1
#
_entry.id   AF-A0A933G1L6-F1
#
_cell.length_a   1.000
_cell.length_b   1.000
_cell.length_c   1.000
_cell.angle_alpha   90.00
_cell.angle_beta   90.00
_cell.angle_gamma   90.00
#
_symmetry.space_group_name_H-M   'P 1'
#
loop_
_entity.id
_entity.type
_entity.pdbx_description
1 polymer ?
#
loop_
_entity_poly.entity_id
_entity_poly.type
_entity_poly.pdbx_seq_one_letter_code
_entity_poly.pdbx_strand_id
1 'polypeptide(L)' 'MVAERIERIAGAVGDPARVLAGTDCGFDTAAGFRSVAEEAVWEKLRSLRAGADLASQRLFR' A
#
# COMPACT_ATOMS: atom_id res chain seq x y z
N MET A 1 6.04 -1.59 -9.05
CA MET A 1 4.61 -1.72 -8.67
C MET A 1 4.46 -1.89 -7.15
N VAL A 2 3.24 -1.78 -6.60
CA VAL A 2 2.97 -1.96 -5.15
C VAL A 2 3.40 -3.36 -4.66
N ALA A 3 3.03 -4.42 -5.39
CA ALA A 3 3.35 -5.80 -5.03
C ALA A 3 4.86 -6.03 -4.84
N GLU A 4 5.69 -5.59 -5.80
CA GLU A 4 7.15 -5.70 -5.72
C GLU A 4 7.75 -4.96 -4.51
N ARG A 5 7.13 -3.86 -4.05
CA ARG A 5 7.59 -3.15 -2.84
C ARG A 5 7.32 -4.00 -1.60
N ILE A 6 6.13 -4.59 -1.52
CA ILE A 6 5.74 -5.47 -0.41
C ILE A 6 6.66 -6.70 -0.37
N GLU A 7 6.90 -7.34 -1.51
CA GLU A 7 7.78 -8.50 -1.63
C GLU A 7 9.21 -8.18 -1.18
N ARG A 8 9.76 -7.04 -1.60
CA ARG A 8 11.10 -6.60 -1.16
C ARG A 8 11.17 -6.37 0.34
N ILE A 9 10.17 -5.71 0.94
CA ILE A 9 10.13 -5.47 2.38
C ILE A 9 9.97 -6.79 3.14
N ALA A 10 9.08 -7.67 2.70
CA ALA A 10 8.91 -9.00 3.29
C ALA A 10 10.22 -9.81 3.23
N GLY A 11 10.93 -9.76 2.10
CA GLY A 11 12.26 -10.38 1.97
C GLY A 11 13.30 -9.80 2.92
N ALA A 12 13.30 -8.47 3.12
CA ALA A 12 14.20 -7.82 4.06
C ALA A 12 13.86 -8.13 5.54
N VAL A 13 12.57 -8.25 5.87
CA VAL A 13 12.08 -8.61 7.22
C VAL A 13 12.21 -10.11 7.49
N GLY A 14 12.24 -10.95 6.45
CA GLY A 14 12.38 -12.41 6.53
C GLY A 14 11.10 -13.17 6.90
N ASP A 15 10.00 -12.46 7.18
CA ASP A 15 8.69 -13.06 7.45
C ASP A 15 7.59 -12.12 6.94
N PRO A 16 6.82 -12.52 5.90
CA PRO A 16 5.76 -11.69 5.34
C PRO A 16 4.60 -11.45 6.32
N ALA A 17 4.37 -12.32 7.32
CA ALA A 17 3.31 -12.14 8.32
C ALA A 17 3.56 -10.95 9.25
N ARG A 18 4.80 -10.43 9.29
CA ARG A 18 5.20 -9.25 10.06
C ARG A 18 5.09 -7.93 9.28
N VAL A 19 4.56 -7.95 8.06
CA VAL A 19 4.46 -6.78 7.17
C VAL A 19 2.99 -6.44 6.92
N LEU A 20 2.62 -5.19 7.18
CA LEU A 20 1.31 -4.62 6.83
C LEU A 20 1.50 -3.55 5.73
N ALA A 21 0.77 -3.69 4.62
CA ALA A 21 0.75 -2.67 3.58
C ALA A 21 -0.29 -1.59 3.92
N GLY A 22 0.13 -0.33 3.90
CA GLY A 22 -0.72 0.82 4.20
C GLY A 22 -0.25 2.05 3.45
N THR A 23 -0.97 3.16 3.64
CA THR A 23 -0.46 4.48 3.25
C THR A 23 0.63 4.92 4.22
N ASP A 24 1.51 5.80 3.76
CA ASP A 24 2.53 6.44 4.59
C ASP A 24 1.91 7.44 5.57
N CYS A 25 0.94 8.23 5.10
CA CYS A 25 0.15 9.17 5.88
C CYS A 25 -1.33 9.15 5.49
N GLY A 26 -2.14 9.98 6.15
CA GLY A 26 -3.53 10.21 5.77
C GLY A 26 -3.65 11.09 4.52
N PHE A 27 -4.82 11.05 3.87
CA PHE A 27 -5.12 11.88 2.70
C PHE A 27 -5.57 13.31 3.04
N ASP A 28 -5.72 13.61 4.34
CA ASP A 28 -6.00 14.95 4.81
C ASP A 28 -4.71 15.78 4.82
N THR A 29 -4.71 16.89 4.11
CA THR A 29 -3.57 17.80 4.03
C THR A 29 -3.61 18.78 5.20
N ALA A 30 -2.91 18.48 6.29
CA ALA A 30 -2.74 19.37 7.44
C ALA A 30 -2.03 20.72 7.12
N ALA A 31 -1.66 20.98 5.86
CA ALA A 31 -0.87 22.13 5.42
C ALA A 31 -1.64 23.10 4.48
N GLY A 32 -2.98 23.17 4.59
CA GLY A 32 -3.78 24.22 3.92
C GLY A 32 -3.88 24.14 2.39
N PHE A 33 -3.35 23.08 1.78
CA PHE A 33 -3.53 22.81 0.35
C PHE A 33 -4.76 21.93 0.13
N ARG A 34 -5.70 22.50 -0.65
CA ARG A 34 -6.90 21.91 -1.28
C ARG A 34 -7.08 20.41 -1.09
N SER A 35 -8.25 20.05 -0.55
CA SER A 35 -8.86 18.72 -0.55
C SER A 35 -8.36 17.86 -1.71
N VAL A 36 -7.65 16.78 -1.40
CA VAL A 36 -7.35 15.73 -2.38
C VAL A 36 -8.68 15.27 -2.97
N ALA A 37 -8.78 15.20 -4.30
CA ALA A 37 -9.97 14.71 -4.96
C ALA A 37 -10.29 13.30 -4.44
N GLU A 38 -11.52 13.10 -3.97
CA GLU A 38 -11.93 11.85 -3.34
C GLU A 38 -11.74 10.66 -4.29
N GLU A 39 -11.99 10.83 -5.58
CA GLU A 39 -11.78 9.78 -6.57
C GLU A 39 -10.31 9.36 -6.63
N ALA A 40 -9.38 10.32 -6.53
CA ALA A 40 -7.95 10.03 -6.52
C ALA A 40 -7.53 9.28 -5.24
N VAL A 41 -8.16 9.55 -4.10
CA VAL A 41 -7.96 8.78 -2.87
C VAL A 41 -8.39 7.33 -3.07
N TRP A 42 -9.60 7.11 -3.60
CA TRP A 42 -10.12 5.78 -3.85
C TRP A 42 -9.31 5.01 -4.90
N GLU A 43 -8.83 5.66 -5.96
CA GLU A 43 -7.94 5.03 -6.95
C GLU A 43 -6.62 4.55 -6.34
N LYS A 44 -6.02 5.36 -5.44
CA LYS A 44 -4.80 4.99 -4.73
C LYS A 44 -5.04 3.79 -3.81
N LEU A 45 -6.13 3.78 -3.06
CA LEU A 45 -6.51 2.67 -2.19
C LEU A 45 -6.79 1.39 -2.98
N ARG A 46 -7.48 1.49 -4.13
CA ARG A 46 -7.70 0.35 -5.03
C ARG A 46 -6.39 -0.19 -5.58
N SER A 47 -5.47 0.68 -5.98
CA SER A 47 -4.13 0.29 -6.44
C SER A 47 -3.31 -0.39 -5.34
N LEU A 48 -3.38 0.12 -4.10
CA LEU A 48 -2.74 -0.49 -2.92
C LEU A 48 -3.30 -1.90 -2.67
N ARG A 49 -4.62 -2.03 -2.65
CA ARG A 49 -5.32 -3.31 -2.43
C ARG A 49 -4.94 -4.34 -3.49
N ALA A 50 -5.01 -3.97 -4.78
CA ALA A 50 -4.67 -4.88 -5.87
C ALA A 50 -3.21 -5.37 -5.80
N GLY A 51 -2.28 -4.47 -5.44
CA GLY A 51 -0.88 -4.84 -5.24
C GLY A 51 -0.66 -5.73 -4.02
N ALA A 52 -1.36 -5.46 -2.92
CA ALA A 52 -1.30 -6.29 -1.71
C ALA A 52 -1.85 -7.69 -1.97
N ASP A 53 -2.99 -7.83 -2.65
CA ASP A 53 -3.56 -9.14 -3.02
C ASP A 53 -2.57 -9.96 -3.87
N LEU A 54 -1.94 -9.33 -4.87
CA LEU A 54 -0.95 -9.99 -5.70
C LEU A 54 0.29 -10.43 -4.92
N ALA A 55 0.80 -9.58 -4.02
CA ALA A 55 1.92 -9.94 -3.15
C ALA A 55 1.54 -11.08 -2.20
N SER A 56 0.36 -11.03 -1.59
CA SER A 56 -0.12 -12.07 -0.69
C SER A 56 -0.21 -13.43 -1.38
N GLN A 57 -0.73 -13.48 -2.62
CA GLN A 57 -0.76 -14.71 -3.42
C GLN A 57 0.63 -15.28 -3.73
N ARG A 58 1.68 -14.45 -3.74
CA ARG A 58 3.05 -14.88 -4.02
C ARG A 58 3.81 -15.29 -2.76
N LEU A 59 3.55 -14.61 -1.65
CA LEU A 59 4.30 -14.78 -0.40
C LEU A 59 3.72 -15.82 0.55
N PHE A 60 2.40 -16.09 0.48
CA PHE A 60 1.69 -16.99 1.40
C PHE A 60 1.05 -18.20 0.71
N ARG A 61 1.52 -18.57 -0.48
CA ARG A 61 1.11 -19.81 -1.14
C ARG A 61 1.67 -21.04 -0.42
#